data_AF-A0A8J4XMS1-F1
#
_entry.id   AF-A0A8J4XMS1-F1
#
_cell.length_a   1.000
_cell.length_b   1.000
_cell.length_c   1.000
_cell.angle_alpha   90.00
_cell.angle_beta   90.00
_cell.angle_gamma   90.00
#
_symmetry.space_group_name_H-M   'P 1'
#
loop_
_entity.id
_entity.type
_entity.pdbx_description
1 polymer ?
#
loop_
_entity_poly.entity_id
_entity_poly.type
_entity_poly.pdbx_seq_one_letter_code
_entity_poly.pdbx_strand_id
1 'polypeptide(L)'
;MEGTTQGDPVAMAMYALGLSVLKDVISYEKTHVKQVAYADDLSGAGKITDLKEWWNLVNDNGPIIGYTPKATKSVLIVKPEHYDNGVELFNGSGVIVTKDGQRHLGAVIGTEEFKEKYVGEKVSEWVKEVDVLSDMAKPDPHTAYSVFTHGLQHRWSFIKCTISGISPLLRPLENSIRNTFLPALLRSHTMGDDERALMTLPPRLSGMGITSPEKLADEENLNSINLT
;
A
#
# COMPACT_ATOMS: atom_id res chain seq x y z
N MET A 1 -23.53 -13.02 -18.24
CA MET A 1 -23.32 -14.08 -17.23
C MET A 1 -23.39 -13.43 -15.87
N GLU A 2 -24.25 -13.96 -15.01
CA GLU A 2 -24.51 -13.50 -13.66
C GLU A 2 -23.31 -13.83 -12.76
N GLY A 3 -22.99 -12.94 -11.83
CA GLY A 3 -21.74 -12.94 -11.05
C GLY A 3 -21.45 -14.26 -10.33
N THR A 4 -20.17 -14.55 -10.18
CA THR A 4 -19.72 -15.72 -9.42
C THR A 4 -19.97 -15.51 -7.92
N THR A 5 -20.42 -16.56 -7.22
CA THR A 5 -20.75 -16.49 -5.79
C THR A 5 -19.50 -16.19 -4.97
N GLN A 6 -19.52 -15.11 -4.18
CA GLN A 6 -18.44 -14.82 -3.22
C GLN A 6 -18.30 -15.98 -2.24
N GLY A 7 -17.09 -16.54 -2.14
CA GLY A 7 -16.78 -17.69 -1.28
C GLY A 7 -16.72 -19.04 -2.00
N ASP A 8 -17.04 -19.12 -3.29
CA ASP A 8 -16.76 -20.30 -4.11
C ASP A 8 -15.26 -20.35 -4.47
N PRO A 9 -14.51 -21.42 -4.13
CA PRO A 9 -13.11 -21.58 -4.48
C PRO A 9 -12.79 -21.47 -5.98
N VAL A 10 -13.72 -21.83 -6.86
CA VAL A 10 -13.51 -21.87 -8.32
C VAL A 10 -13.80 -20.51 -8.98
N ALA A 11 -14.66 -19.70 -8.37
CA ALA A 11 -15.11 -18.41 -8.89
C ALA A 11 -13.94 -17.48 -9.24
N MET A 12 -12.96 -17.36 -8.35
CA MET A 12 -11.81 -16.47 -8.55
C MET A 12 -10.87 -16.94 -9.66
N ALA A 13 -10.69 -18.26 -9.80
CA ALA A 13 -9.86 -18.82 -10.86
C ALA A 13 -10.48 -18.55 -12.24
N MET A 14 -11.80 -18.74 -12.38
CA MET A 14 -12.52 -18.44 -13.61
C MET A 14 -12.48 -16.94 -13.94
N TYR A 15 -12.61 -16.08 -12.93
CA TYR A 15 -12.51 -14.64 -13.11
C TYR A 15 -11.11 -14.20 -13.56
N ALA A 16 -10.06 -14.79 -12.97
CA ALA A 16 -8.68 -14.54 -13.37
C ALA A 16 -8.39 -14.96 -14.83
N LEU A 17 -8.95 -16.10 -15.27
CA LEU A 17 -8.85 -16.54 -16.67
C LEU A 17 -9.54 -15.54 -17.62
N GLY A 18 -10.76 -15.10 -17.28
CA GLY A 18 -11.48 -14.09 -18.05
C GLY A 18 -10.66 -12.81 -18.21
N LEU A 19 -10.16 -12.24 -17.10
CA LEU A 19 -9.34 -11.03 -17.14
C LEU A 19 -8.04 -11.19 -17.92
N SER A 20 -7.42 -12.38 -17.89
CA SER A 20 -6.22 -12.66 -18.69
C SER A 20 -6.53 -12.58 -20.18
N VAL A 21 -7.65 -13.18 -20.62
CA VAL A 21 -8.12 -13.07 -22.02
C VAL A 21 -8.41 -11.62 -22.40
N LEU A 22 -9.06 -10.84 -21.53
CA LEU A 22 -9.30 -9.41 -21.80
C LEU A 22 -7.99 -8.63 -21.97
N LYS A 23 -7.01 -8.86 -21.09
CA LYS A 23 -5.69 -8.23 -21.21
C LYS A 23 -4.99 -8.59 -22.52
N ASP A 24 -5.08 -9.84 -22.94
CA ASP A 24 -4.49 -10.29 -24.21
C ASP A 24 -5.17 -9.59 -25.40
N VAL A 25 -6.50 -9.58 -25.45
CA VAL A 25 -7.28 -8.87 -26.48
C VAL A 25 -6.86 -7.41 -26.58
N ILE A 26 -6.79 -6.69 -25.45
CA ILE A 26 -6.38 -5.28 -25.46
C ILE A 26 -4.91 -5.11 -25.85
N SER A 27 -4.05 -6.06 -25.50
CA SER A 27 -2.63 -6.05 -25.88
C SER A 27 -2.43 -6.27 -27.39
N TYR A 28 -3.29 -7.07 -28.03
CA TYR A 28 -3.29 -7.25 -29.49
C TYR A 28 -3.61 -5.97 -30.26
N GLU A 29 -4.42 -5.08 -29.68
CA GLU A 29 -4.75 -3.76 -30.24
C GLU A 29 -3.60 -2.74 -30.15
N LYS A 30 -2.42 -3.14 -29.66
CA LYS A 30 -1.17 -2.34 -29.65
C LYS A 30 -1.29 -0.97 -28.99
N THR A 31 -2.12 -0.83 -27.96
CA THR A 31 -2.32 0.42 -27.21
C THR A 31 -1.06 1.00 -26.55
N HIS A 32 0.12 0.35 -26.59
CA HIS A 32 1.33 0.76 -25.87
C HIS A 32 1.17 0.94 -24.34
N VAL A 33 -0.01 0.62 -23.78
CA VAL A 33 -0.31 0.68 -22.36
C VAL A 33 0.21 -0.57 -21.67
N LYS A 34 0.98 -0.38 -20.60
CA LYS A 34 1.33 -1.46 -19.68
C LYS A 34 0.17 -1.71 -18.74
N GLN A 35 -0.27 -2.96 -18.62
CA GLN A 35 -1.48 -3.30 -17.87
C GLN A 35 -1.19 -4.31 -16.76
N VAL A 36 -1.78 -4.09 -15.59
CA VAL A 36 -1.76 -4.99 -14.45
C VAL A 36 -3.18 -5.23 -13.97
N ALA A 37 -3.47 -6.44 -13.48
CA ALA A 37 -4.76 -6.78 -12.90
C ALA A 37 -4.52 -7.49 -11.57
N TYR A 38 -5.29 -7.11 -10.54
CA TYR A 38 -5.32 -7.79 -9.25
C TYR A 38 -6.79 -7.95 -8.83
N ALA A 39 -7.29 -9.19 -8.84
CA ALA A 39 -8.72 -9.44 -8.75
C ALA A 39 -9.48 -8.56 -9.77
N ASP A 40 -10.47 -7.77 -9.34
CA ASP A 40 -11.24 -6.85 -10.19
C ASP A 40 -10.54 -5.51 -10.45
N ASP A 41 -9.45 -5.19 -9.76
CA ASP A 41 -8.69 -3.97 -9.99
C ASP A 41 -7.81 -4.11 -11.24
N LEU A 42 -8.30 -3.61 -12.37
CA LEU A 42 -7.53 -3.45 -13.60
C LEU A 42 -6.89 -2.06 -13.66
N SER A 43 -5.61 -1.98 -14.01
CA SER A 43 -4.87 -0.72 -14.12
C SER A 43 -3.99 -0.68 -15.36
N GLY A 44 -3.90 0.50 -15.98
CA GLY A 44 -3.09 0.76 -17.15
C GLY A 44 -2.17 1.96 -16.94
N ALA A 45 -0.96 1.91 -17.46
CA ALA A 45 0.01 3.00 -17.45
C ALA A 45 0.57 3.24 -18.87
N GLY A 46 0.49 4.48 -19.34
CA GLY A 46 0.87 4.87 -20.70
C GLY A 46 0.65 6.36 -20.96
N LYS A 47 0.70 6.78 -22.23
CA LYS A 47 0.32 8.15 -22.61
C LYS A 47 -1.19 8.32 -22.46
N ILE A 48 -1.65 9.56 -22.26
CA ILE A 48 -3.09 9.83 -21.99
C ILE A 48 -3.97 9.42 -23.17
N THR A 49 -3.51 9.64 -24.40
CA THR A 49 -4.20 9.20 -25.64
C THR A 49 -4.39 7.69 -25.65
N ASP A 50 -3.29 6.98 -25.39
CA ASP A 50 -3.22 5.52 -25.36
C ASP A 50 -4.10 4.95 -24.23
N LEU A 51 -4.14 5.62 -23.08
CA LEU A 51 -5.00 5.27 -21.95
C LEU A 51 -6.48 5.48 -22.26
N LYS A 52 -6.82 6.48 -23.07
CA LYS A 52 -8.20 6.72 -23.48
C LYS A 52 -8.71 5.64 -24.42
N GLU A 53 -7.89 5.25 -25.40
CA GLU A 53 -8.17 4.11 -26.28
C GLU A 53 -8.29 2.81 -25.48
N TRP A 54 -7.33 2.57 -24.58
CA TRP A 54 -7.35 1.45 -23.66
C TRP A 54 -8.65 1.41 -22.83
N TRP A 55 -9.06 2.53 -22.24
CA TRP A 55 -10.30 2.61 -21.46
C TRP A 55 -11.53 2.26 -22.29
N ASN A 56 -11.61 2.71 -23.55
CA ASN A 56 -12.71 2.39 -24.44
C ASN A 56 -12.72 0.87 -24.75
N LEU A 57 -11.57 0.29 -25.09
CA LEU A 57 -11.44 -1.14 -25.35
C LEU A 57 -11.84 -2.00 -24.14
N VAL A 58 -11.50 -1.56 -22.92
CA VAL A 58 -11.91 -2.23 -21.68
C VAL A 58 -13.44 -2.18 -21.53
N ASN A 59 -14.09 -1.06 -21.83
CA ASN A 59 -15.56 -0.94 -21.75
C ASN A 59 -16.27 -1.76 -22.84
N ASP A 60 -15.69 -1.84 -24.03
CA ASP A 60 -16.29 -2.54 -25.16
C ASP A 60 -16.15 -4.07 -25.01
N ASN A 61 -14.97 -4.54 -24.58
CA ASN A 61 -14.65 -5.97 -24.51
C ASN A 61 -14.89 -6.58 -23.12
N GLY A 62 -14.85 -5.78 -22.06
CA GLY A 62 -15.06 -6.26 -20.69
C GLY A 62 -16.39 -6.99 -20.49
N PRO A 63 -17.54 -6.45 -20.95
CA PRO A 63 -18.85 -7.06 -20.70
C PRO A 63 -18.99 -8.48 -21.25
N ILE A 64 -18.25 -8.83 -22.30
CA ILE A 64 -18.25 -10.18 -22.91
C ILE A 64 -17.79 -11.24 -21.90
N ILE A 65 -16.84 -10.89 -21.05
CA ILE A 65 -16.29 -11.78 -20.00
C ILE A 65 -16.93 -11.52 -18.62
N GLY A 66 -17.98 -10.71 -18.55
CA GLY A 66 -18.62 -10.33 -17.28
C GLY A 66 -17.87 -9.27 -16.46
N TYR A 67 -16.89 -8.58 -17.06
CA TYR A 67 -16.19 -7.46 -16.44
C TYR A 67 -16.84 -6.14 -16.85
N THR A 68 -17.38 -5.37 -15.91
CA THR A 68 -18.00 -4.06 -16.23
C THR A 68 -17.30 -2.97 -15.42
N PRO A 69 -16.43 -2.17 -16.05
CA PRO A 69 -15.74 -1.07 -15.38
C PRO A 69 -16.73 -0.05 -14.83
N LYS A 70 -16.55 0.33 -13.56
CA LYS A 70 -17.37 1.37 -12.96
C LYS A 70 -16.65 2.71 -13.06
N ALA A 71 -16.96 3.47 -14.11
CA ALA A 71 -16.34 4.77 -14.38
C ALA A 71 -16.27 5.70 -13.17
N THR A 72 -17.35 5.79 -12.38
CA THR A 72 -17.43 6.65 -11.19
C THR A 72 -16.50 6.25 -10.05
N LYS A 73 -15.89 5.06 -10.12
CA LYS A 73 -14.87 4.59 -9.19
C LYS A 73 -13.48 4.51 -9.83
N SER A 74 -13.40 4.63 -11.16
CA SER A 74 -12.14 4.63 -11.90
C SER A 74 -11.48 6.00 -11.79
N VAL A 75 -10.17 5.99 -11.56
CA VAL A 75 -9.38 7.20 -11.36
C VAL A 75 -8.24 7.24 -12.37
N LEU A 76 -8.14 8.34 -13.11
CA LEU A 76 -7.02 8.67 -13.96
C LEU A 76 -6.08 9.60 -13.19
N ILE A 77 -4.86 9.13 -12.92
CA ILE A 77 -3.79 9.92 -12.30
C ILE A 77 -2.93 10.49 -13.42
N VAL A 78 -2.80 11.81 -13.48
CA VAL A 78 -2.03 12.53 -14.49
C VAL A 78 -1.01 13.45 -13.84
N LYS A 79 0.10 13.69 -14.53
CA LYS A 79 1.05 14.73 -14.10
C LYS A 79 0.38 16.12 -14.20
N PRO A 80 0.76 17.09 -13.35
CA PRO A 80 0.15 18.41 -13.35
C PRO A 80 0.12 19.10 -14.72
N GLU A 81 1.18 18.97 -15.50
CA GLU A 81 1.32 19.53 -16.85
C GLU A 81 0.38 18.92 -17.91
N HIS A 82 -0.27 17.80 -17.59
CA HIS A 82 -1.20 17.11 -18.48
C HIS A 82 -2.62 17.04 -17.90
N TYR A 83 -2.89 17.75 -16.81
CA TYR A 83 -4.18 17.70 -16.14
C TYR A 83 -5.32 18.15 -17.08
N ASP A 84 -5.18 19.31 -17.72
CA ASP A 84 -6.22 19.86 -18.60
C ASP A 84 -6.48 18.93 -19.80
N ASN A 85 -5.43 18.39 -20.40
CA ASN A 85 -5.53 17.40 -21.48
C ASN A 85 -6.24 16.10 -21.01
N GLY A 86 -5.93 15.64 -19.79
CA GLY A 86 -6.61 14.50 -19.18
C GLY A 86 -8.11 14.75 -18.97
N VAL A 87 -8.48 15.92 -18.45
CA VAL A 87 -9.87 16.33 -18.24
C VAL A 87 -10.62 16.43 -19.58
N GLU A 88 -9.99 17.01 -20.60
CA GLU A 88 -10.59 17.14 -21.93
C GLU A 88 -10.81 15.78 -22.59
N LEU A 89 -9.78 14.92 -22.66
CA LEU A 89 -9.85 13.61 -23.32
C LEU A 89 -10.79 12.63 -22.61
N PHE A 90 -10.89 12.71 -21.29
CA PHE A 90 -11.79 11.85 -20.50
C PHE A 90 -13.14 12.51 -20.21
N ASN A 91 -13.42 13.68 -20.78
CA ASN A 91 -14.71 14.34 -20.63
C ASN A 91 -15.86 13.40 -21.07
N GLY A 92 -16.95 13.40 -20.31
CA GLY A 92 -18.10 12.52 -20.56
C GLY A 92 -17.89 11.03 -20.24
N SER A 93 -16.68 10.59 -19.88
CA SER A 93 -16.44 9.17 -19.53
C SER A 93 -16.91 8.80 -18.11
N GLY A 94 -17.08 9.79 -17.22
CA GLY A 94 -17.38 9.59 -15.80
C GLY A 94 -16.18 9.19 -14.93
N VAL A 95 -14.98 9.06 -15.53
CA VAL A 95 -13.72 8.80 -14.83
C VAL A 95 -13.28 10.03 -14.05
N ILE A 96 -12.79 9.83 -12.82
CA ILE A 96 -12.27 10.90 -11.97
C ILE A 96 -10.82 11.20 -12.38
N VAL A 97 -10.52 12.44 -12.75
CA VAL A 97 -9.15 12.85 -13.11
C VAL A 97 -8.52 13.59 -11.92
N THR A 98 -7.34 13.14 -11.49
CA THR A 98 -6.58 13.75 -10.38
C THR A 98 -5.12 13.96 -10.76
N LYS A 99 -4.53 15.03 -10.21
CA LYS A 99 -3.09 15.33 -10.30
C LYS A 99 -2.33 15.08 -9.01
N ASP A 100 -3.04 14.96 -7.89
CA ASP A 100 -2.43 14.89 -6.57
C ASP A 100 -1.98 13.46 -6.25
N GLY A 101 -2.78 12.47 -6.65
CA GLY A 101 -2.52 11.05 -6.41
C GLY A 101 -3.77 10.27 -6.06
N GLN A 102 -3.59 8.96 -5.92
CA GLN A 102 -4.64 8.03 -5.51
C GLN A 102 -4.00 6.82 -4.83
N ARG A 103 -4.76 6.21 -3.90
CA ARG A 103 -4.41 4.93 -3.30
C ARG A 103 -4.56 3.81 -4.35
N HIS A 104 -3.54 2.97 -4.50
CA HIS A 104 -3.56 1.83 -5.41
C HIS A 104 -3.04 0.58 -4.71
N LEU A 105 -3.86 -0.47 -4.63
CA LEU A 105 -3.55 -1.76 -3.99
C LEU A 105 -2.97 -1.65 -2.57
N GLY A 106 -3.40 -0.66 -1.80
CA GLY A 106 -2.91 -0.41 -0.44
C GLY A 106 -1.70 0.52 -0.34
N ALA A 107 -1.01 0.78 -1.45
CA ALA A 107 0.05 1.78 -1.57
C ALA A 107 -0.49 3.09 -2.17
N VAL A 108 0.40 4.02 -2.52
CA VAL A 108 0.04 5.33 -3.10
C VAL A 108 0.81 5.60 -4.38
N ILE A 109 0.12 6.20 -5.35
CA ILE A 109 0.71 6.73 -6.57
C ILE A 109 0.32 8.20 -6.65
N GLY A 110 1.28 9.09 -6.84
CA GLY A 110 0.99 10.52 -6.94
C GLY A 110 2.17 11.41 -6.57
N THR A 111 1.83 12.61 -6.13
CA THR A 111 2.76 13.62 -5.64
C THR A 111 3.42 13.20 -4.33
N GLU A 112 4.56 13.80 -4.03
CA GLU A 112 5.26 13.61 -2.76
C GLU A 112 4.39 14.08 -1.59
N GLU A 113 3.68 15.18 -1.75
CA GLU A 113 2.76 15.72 -0.73
C GLU A 113 1.62 14.74 -0.40
N PHE A 114 1.05 14.09 -1.42
CA PHE A 114 0.02 13.07 -1.21
C PHE A 114 0.56 11.84 -0.49
N LYS A 115 1.78 11.42 -0.85
CA LYS A 115 2.48 10.31 -0.18
C LYS A 115 2.75 10.64 1.29
N GLU A 116 3.29 11.81 1.57
CA GLU A 116 3.57 12.27 2.94
C GLU A 116 2.31 12.34 3.78
N LYS A 117 1.21 12.88 3.23
CA LYS A 117 -0.08 12.93 3.91
C LYS A 117 -0.59 11.52 4.26
N TYR A 118 -0.62 10.62 3.29
CA TYR A 118 -1.12 9.26 3.50
C TYR A 118 -0.30 8.48 4.54
N VAL A 119 1.02 8.52 4.42
CA VAL A 119 1.92 7.84 5.36
C VAL A 119 1.84 8.49 6.74
N GLY A 120 1.77 9.83 6.80
CA GLY A 120 1.62 10.58 8.04
C GLY A 120 0.33 10.23 8.80
N GLU A 121 -0.80 10.10 8.10
CA GLU A 121 -2.08 9.64 8.69
C GLU A 121 -1.95 8.22 9.28
N LYS A 122 -1.30 7.31 8.55
CA LYS A 122 -1.04 5.93 9.03
C LYS A 122 -0.11 5.89 10.23
N VAL A 123 0.97 6.68 10.19
CA VAL A 123 1.91 6.80 11.31
C VAL A 123 1.23 7.39 12.53
N SER A 124 0.36 8.39 12.37
CA SER A 124 -0.41 8.94 13.48
C SER A 124 -1.36 7.91 14.11
N GLU A 125 -1.99 7.06 13.31
CA GLU A 125 -2.80 5.93 13.78
C GLU A 125 -1.94 4.95 14.60
N TRP A 126 -0.80 4.51 14.05
CA TRP A 126 0.08 3.56 14.73
C TRP A 126 0.73 4.11 15.99
N VAL A 127 1.09 5.40 16.03
CA VAL A 127 1.60 6.06 17.24
C VAL A 127 0.58 5.97 18.37
N LYS A 128 -0.70 6.25 18.09
CA LYS A 128 -1.77 6.11 19.09
C LYS A 128 -1.91 4.67 19.59
N GLU A 129 -1.77 3.69 18.70
CA GLU A 129 -1.82 2.27 19.08
C GLU A 129 -0.63 1.86 19.94
N VAL A 130 0.56 2.36 19.63
CA VAL A 130 1.76 2.18 20.46
C VAL A 130 1.56 2.82 21.84
N ASP A 131 0.96 4.00 21.91
CA ASP A 131 0.67 4.67 23.18
C ASP A 131 -0.33 3.86 24.03
N VAL A 132 -1.41 3.36 23.44
CA VAL A 132 -2.36 2.45 24.11
C VAL A 132 -1.65 1.19 24.61
N LEU A 133 -0.78 0.60 23.79
CA LEU A 133 -0.05 -0.59 24.17
C LEU A 133 0.99 -0.32 25.27
N SER A 134 1.53 0.90 25.31
CA SER A 134 2.42 1.36 26.38
C SER A 134 1.70 1.46 27.72
N ASP A 135 0.44 1.91 27.71
CA ASP A 135 -0.40 1.91 28.92
C ASP A 135 -0.71 0.49 29.40
N MET A 136 -0.95 -0.45 28.47
CA MET A 136 -1.12 -1.88 28.80
C MET A 136 0.17 -2.53 29.32
N ALA A 137 1.33 -2.09 28.86
CA ALA A 137 2.63 -2.64 29.27
C ALA A 137 2.94 -2.38 30.76
N LYS A 138 2.37 -1.33 31.36
CA LYS A 138 2.56 -0.99 32.78
C LYS A 138 2.06 -2.13 33.70
N PRO A 139 0.77 -2.54 33.64
CA PRO A 139 0.27 -3.66 34.43
C PRO A 139 0.69 -5.04 33.88
N ASP A 140 0.75 -5.23 32.56
CA ASP A 140 1.02 -6.53 31.94
C ASP A 140 2.02 -6.40 30.76
N PRO A 141 3.33 -6.38 31.06
CA PRO A 141 4.36 -6.23 30.03
C PRO A 141 4.43 -7.45 29.08
N HIS A 142 4.15 -8.66 29.56
CA HIS A 142 4.24 -9.86 28.72
C HIS A 142 3.17 -9.87 27.62
N THR A 143 1.93 -9.52 27.98
CA THR A 143 0.84 -9.40 26.99
C THR A 143 1.12 -8.28 26.01
N ALA A 144 1.55 -7.11 26.49
CA ALA A 144 1.89 -5.98 25.62
C ALA A 144 3.02 -6.32 24.64
N TYR A 145 4.07 -7.01 25.10
CA TYR A 145 5.16 -7.50 24.24
C TYR A 145 4.68 -8.47 23.17
N SER A 146 3.82 -9.44 23.54
CA SER A 146 3.27 -10.42 22.60
C SER A 146 2.42 -9.74 21.52
N VAL A 147 1.53 -8.83 21.92
CA VAL A 147 0.69 -8.04 20.99
C VAL A 147 1.55 -7.18 20.07
N PHE A 148 2.63 -6.58 20.58
CA PHE A 148 3.53 -5.78 19.76
C PHE A 148 4.22 -6.63 18.70
N THR A 149 4.88 -7.72 19.13
CA THR A 149 5.75 -8.52 18.27
C THR A 149 5.00 -9.40 17.29
N HIS A 150 3.82 -9.91 17.66
CA HIS A 150 3.01 -10.78 16.80
C HIS A 150 1.89 -10.05 16.05
N GLY A 151 1.56 -8.82 16.43
CA GLY A 151 0.47 -8.06 15.83
C GLY A 151 0.93 -6.72 15.28
N LEU A 152 1.15 -5.76 16.16
CA LEU A 152 1.30 -4.34 15.80
C LEU A 152 2.47 -4.11 14.85
N GLN A 153 3.63 -4.73 15.11
CA GLN A 153 4.83 -4.54 14.32
C GLN A 153 4.69 -4.89 12.84
N HIS A 154 3.80 -5.82 12.50
CA HIS A 154 3.58 -6.26 11.12
C HIS A 154 2.69 -5.30 10.31
N ARG A 155 1.99 -4.36 10.96
CA ARG A 155 1.05 -3.45 10.28
C ARG A 155 1.71 -2.50 9.28
N TRP A 156 2.95 -2.11 9.54
CA TRP A 156 3.70 -1.21 8.68
C TRP A 156 4.64 -1.92 7.71
N SER A 157 4.77 -3.26 7.78
CA SER A 157 5.62 -4.03 6.86
C SER A 157 5.23 -3.81 5.39
N PHE A 158 3.93 -3.86 5.10
CA PHE A 158 3.43 -3.64 3.74
C PHE A 158 3.82 -2.26 3.18
N ILE A 159 3.66 -1.20 3.98
CA ILE A 159 3.98 0.17 3.55
C ILE A 159 5.50 0.35 3.37
N LYS A 160 6.33 -0.24 4.23
CA LYS A 160 7.80 -0.24 4.07
C LYS A 160 8.23 -0.90 2.76
N CYS A 161 7.62 -2.01 2.37
CA CYS A 161 7.96 -2.67 1.12
C CYS A 161 7.45 -1.89 -0.10
N THR A 162 6.25 -1.32 -0.03
CA THR A 162 5.58 -0.80 -1.24
C THR A 162 5.84 0.68 -1.55
N ILE A 163 6.24 1.49 -0.57
CA ILE A 163 6.43 2.92 -0.75
C ILE A 163 7.88 3.29 -0.43
N SER A 164 8.61 3.79 -1.43
CA SER A 164 10.01 4.19 -1.30
C SER A 164 10.18 5.55 -0.62
N GLY A 165 11.31 5.71 0.07
CA GLY A 165 11.72 6.99 0.66
C GLY A 165 10.89 7.44 1.87
N ILE A 166 10.19 6.52 2.54
CA ILE A 166 9.32 6.85 3.68
C ILE A 166 10.05 6.80 5.03
N SER A 167 11.32 6.43 5.07
CA SER A 167 12.12 6.32 6.31
C SER A 167 11.95 7.54 7.23
N PRO A 168 12.11 8.80 6.76
CA PRO A 168 11.93 9.98 7.62
C PRO A 168 10.51 10.12 8.18
N LEU A 169 9.49 9.66 7.45
CA LEU A 169 8.09 9.75 7.85
C LEU A 169 7.74 8.76 8.96
N LEU A 170 8.53 7.70 9.13
CA LEU A 170 8.35 6.69 10.18
C LEU A 170 9.04 7.07 11.50
N ARG A 171 9.85 8.13 11.51
CA ARG A 171 10.53 8.62 12.72
C ARG A 171 9.59 8.88 13.91
N PRO A 172 8.39 9.49 13.74
CA PRO A 172 7.47 9.67 14.86
C PRO A 172 7.05 8.33 15.51
N LEU A 173 6.86 7.29 14.70
CA LEU A 173 6.54 5.95 15.18
C LEU A 173 7.72 5.32 15.94
N GLU A 174 8.94 5.40 15.38
CA GLU A 174 10.15 4.95 16.07
C GLU A 174 10.34 5.68 17.40
N ASN A 175 10.09 6.99 17.44
CA ASN A 175 10.17 7.79 18.67
C ASN A 175 9.15 7.32 19.72
N SER A 176 7.90 7.01 19.34
CA SER A 176 6.90 6.48 20.27
C SER A 176 7.31 5.09 20.80
N ILE A 177 7.82 4.22 19.94
CA ILE A 177 8.34 2.90 20.35
C ILE A 177 9.50 3.05 21.34
N ARG A 178 10.48 3.90 21.01
CA ARG A 178 11.71 4.09 21.79
C ARG A 178 11.48 4.80 23.12
N ASN A 179 10.65 5.85 23.13
CA ASN A 179 10.55 6.76 24.26
C ASN A 179 9.32 6.51 25.13
N THR A 180 8.31 5.80 24.62
CA THR A 180 7.07 5.51 25.35
C THR A 180 6.94 4.02 25.63
N PHE A 181 6.95 3.19 24.58
CA PHE A 181 6.66 1.76 24.71
C PHE A 181 7.77 0.96 25.39
N LEU A 182 9.02 1.07 24.91
CA LEU A 182 10.15 0.34 25.49
C LEU A 182 10.38 0.68 26.97
N PRO A 183 10.35 1.96 27.41
CA PRO A 183 10.47 2.31 28.82
C PRO A 183 9.30 1.77 29.66
N ALA A 184 8.06 1.81 29.15
CA ALA A 184 6.90 1.25 29.83
C ALA A 184 7.00 -0.29 29.97
N LEU A 185 7.44 -0.96 28.91
CA LEU A 185 7.58 -2.41 28.84
C LEU A 185 8.67 -2.93 29.78
N LEU A 186 9.84 -2.28 29.77
CA LEU A 186 11.00 -2.70 30.56
C LEU A 186 11.03 -2.08 31.96
N ARG A 187 10.08 -1.18 32.27
CA ARG A 187 10.01 -0.42 33.53
C ARG A 187 11.35 0.27 33.83
N SER A 188 11.95 0.87 32.81
CA SER A 188 13.31 1.41 32.84
C SER A 188 13.38 2.85 32.33
N HIS A 189 14.59 3.42 32.31
CA HIS A 189 14.89 4.72 31.72
C HIS A 189 14.77 4.70 30.19
N THR A 190 14.85 5.90 29.60
CA THR A 190 14.95 6.07 28.15
C THR A 190 16.22 5.40 27.63
N MET A 191 16.08 4.60 26.57
CA MET A 191 17.16 3.78 26.03
C MET A 191 18.18 4.61 25.25
N GLY A 192 19.47 4.36 25.47
CA GLY A 192 20.56 4.81 24.61
C GLY A 192 20.52 4.17 23.22
N ASP A 193 21.38 4.62 22.30
CA ASP A 193 21.39 4.09 20.93
C ASP A 193 21.80 2.62 20.87
N ASP A 194 22.79 2.22 21.68
CA ASP A 194 23.27 0.83 21.76
C ASP A 194 22.22 -0.10 22.37
N GLU A 195 21.55 0.34 23.43
CA GLU A 195 20.44 -0.41 24.05
C GLU A 195 19.29 -0.58 23.06
N ARG A 196 18.92 0.50 22.35
CA ARG A 196 17.88 0.43 21.32
C ARG A 196 18.26 -0.53 20.20
N ALA A 197 19.53 -0.54 19.77
CA ALA A 197 20.04 -1.48 18.78
C ALA A 197 19.94 -2.92 19.27
N LEU A 198 20.30 -3.20 20.53
CA LEU A 198 20.13 -4.53 21.13
C LEU A 198 18.66 -4.98 21.10
N MET A 199 17.71 -4.09 21.40
CA MET A 199 16.27 -4.43 21.37
C MET A 199 15.75 -4.83 19.98
N THR A 200 16.38 -4.32 18.91
CA THR A 200 16.01 -4.73 17.54
C THR A 200 16.43 -6.15 17.18
N LEU A 201 17.45 -6.70 17.85
CA LEU A 201 17.96 -8.02 17.55
C LEU A 201 16.95 -9.11 17.95
N PRO A 202 16.92 -10.26 17.27
CA PRO A 202 16.06 -11.37 17.68
C PRO A 202 16.50 -11.98 19.03
N PRO A 203 15.62 -12.72 19.73
CA PRO A 203 15.96 -13.39 20.99
C PRO A 203 17.20 -14.29 20.95
N ARG A 204 17.46 -14.93 19.80
CA ARG A 204 18.67 -15.77 19.59
C ARG A 204 19.99 -14.98 19.62
N LEU A 205 19.92 -13.65 19.52
CA LEU A 205 21.04 -12.72 19.60
C LEU A 205 20.90 -11.79 20.83
N SER A 206 20.21 -12.26 21.88
CA SER A 206 19.99 -11.52 23.14
C SER A 206 19.14 -10.25 23.02
N GLY A 207 18.39 -10.08 21.93
CA GLY A 207 17.46 -8.96 21.77
C GLY A 207 15.98 -9.34 21.96
N MET A 208 15.08 -8.43 21.58
CA MET A 208 13.62 -8.57 21.75
C MET A 208 12.83 -8.63 20.44
N GLY A 209 13.49 -8.53 19.29
CA GLY A 209 12.82 -8.52 17.98
C GLY A 209 11.90 -7.30 17.76
N ILE A 210 12.08 -6.24 18.56
CA ILE A 210 11.35 -4.97 18.43
C ILE A 210 12.11 -4.13 17.41
N THR A 211 11.80 -4.34 16.14
CA THR A 211 12.46 -3.72 14.99
C THR A 211 12.28 -2.21 14.97
N SER A 212 13.15 -1.51 14.25
CA SER A 212 13.00 -0.08 14.01
C SER A 212 12.30 0.16 12.67
N PRO A 213 11.07 0.74 12.65
CA PRO A 213 10.39 1.04 11.40
C PRO A 213 11.15 2.02 10.51
N GLU A 214 11.81 3.04 11.10
CA GLU A 214 12.61 4.02 10.35
C GLU A 214 13.84 3.36 9.70
N LYS A 215 14.69 2.68 10.48
CA LYS A 215 15.95 2.13 9.95
C LYS A 215 15.76 1.02 8.91
N LEU A 216 14.70 0.22 9.03
CA LEU A 216 14.44 -0.90 8.11
C LEU A 216 13.66 -0.49 6.87
N ALA A 217 13.10 0.72 6.79
CA ALA A 217 12.20 1.09 5.69
C ALA A 217 12.87 0.98 4.32
N ASP A 218 14.07 1.55 4.18
CA ASP A 218 14.77 1.59 2.90
C ASP A 218 15.30 0.21 2.50
N GLU A 219 15.79 -0.58 3.47
CA GLU A 219 16.24 -1.96 3.25
C GLU A 219 15.09 -2.87 2.81
N GLU A 220 13.93 -2.80 3.47
CA GLU A 220 12.75 -3.61 3.13
C GLU A 220 12.17 -3.23 1.78
N ASN A 221 12.19 -1.94 1.42
CA ASN A 221 11.80 -1.49 0.09
C ASN A 221 12.75 -2.03 -0.99
N LEU A 222 14.07 -1.92 -0.79
CA LEU A 222 15.07 -2.46 -1.71
C LEU A 222 14.96 -3.98 -1.87
N ASN A 223 14.79 -4.70 -0.77
CA ASN A 223 14.59 -6.15 -0.79
C ASN A 223 13.33 -6.53 -1.57
N SER A 224 12.24 -5.78 -1.41
CA SER A 224 11.00 -6.04 -2.16
C SER A 224 11.16 -5.88 -3.66
N ILE A 225 11.93 -4.89 -4.10
CA ILE A 225 12.22 -4.65 -5.52
C ILE A 225 13.08 -5.77 -6.10
N ASN A 226 14.07 -6.26 -5.34
CA ASN A 226 14.98 -7.33 -5.80
C ASN A 226 14.33 -8.72 -5.86
N LEU A 227 13.22 -8.93 -5.16
CA LEU A 227 12.49 -10.21 -5.13
C LEU A 227 11.47 -10.34 -6.28
N THR A 228 11.12 -9.24 -6.95
CA THR A 228 10.16 -9.17 -8.08
C THR A 228 10.86 -8.94 -9.41
#